data_AF-A0AA42PA62-F1
#
_entry.id   AF-A0AA42PA62-F1
#
_cell.length_a   1.000
_cell.length_b   1.000
_cell.length_c   1.000
_cell.angle_alpha   90.00
_cell.angle_beta   90.00
_cell.angle_gamma   90.00
#
_symmetry.space_group_name_H-M   'P 1'
#
loop_
_entity.id
_entity.type
_entity.pdbx_description
1 polymer ?
#
loop_
_entity_poly.entity_id
_entity_poly.type
_entity_poly.pdbx_seq_one_letter_code
_entity_poly.pdbx_strand_id
1 'polypeptide(L)'
;MAITWRNIDAPHVGGAASLFHQAGQSLNNGFQGLQDVLKQYQGQEKANWDAGKEQNTQAFLDRLSQAKTPEEMAALQASGELDRLKAGFGAQVDRTAVRNALDTRGDFLRQQATNKMTYDNLAQDNADAPIRDRFLAEARQIDVSDPSKVEAQLNMLEARLAESGMSARGQAATAQGLVDIRKSLFGDYKTTQDLANDKTRLGLEATRTNTQVAEAGQRMEFARDNQNYVLQERAANALASQALEGAPDLATARQKYLASSGDLPAELRNKGLSSLGTLYTQATGITPEQDEEIQRMLSPFDAEVKVAQEYVNSKPTFAQAEQDKVTEGVAISEAAKLAKDDQAGAAEDIRGKVSEFRKKRGLKEDVNLGAVLQESLRRIGVYDPWGPGEHALDTDALPDIMDQVYNDFVTYQGYQEKLRVAEQNKSAAQQELMGRYKIRNAFNFSPPK
;
A
#
# COMPACT_ATOMS: atom_id res chain seq x y z
N MET A 1 -56.16 -71.45 17.59
CA MET A 1 -56.63 -70.59 16.49
C MET A 1 -55.82 -69.31 16.53
N ALA A 2 -55.09 -69.03 15.45
CA ALA A 2 -54.22 -67.88 15.31
C ALA A 2 -55.03 -66.66 14.87
N ILE A 3 -54.85 -65.53 15.56
CA ILE A 3 -55.28 -64.20 15.10
C ILE A 3 -54.06 -63.58 14.40
N THR A 4 -54.26 -63.22 13.14
CA THR A 4 -53.25 -62.72 12.20
C THR A 4 -52.99 -61.23 12.40
N TRP A 5 -51.73 -60.82 12.30
CA TRP A 5 -51.31 -59.43 12.22
C TRP A 5 -51.64 -58.87 10.83
N ARG A 6 -52.66 -58.01 10.74
CA ARG A 6 -52.85 -57.08 9.62
C ARG A 6 -53.07 -55.67 10.17
N ASN A 7 -52.16 -54.78 9.77
CA ASN A 7 -52.24 -53.32 9.66
C ASN A 7 -52.98 -52.53 10.76
N ILE A 8 -52.19 -51.92 11.64
CA ILE A 8 -52.50 -50.61 12.19
C ILE A 8 -51.57 -49.63 11.47
N ASP A 9 -52.14 -48.78 10.62
CA ASP A 9 -51.47 -47.66 9.96
C ASP A 9 -50.88 -46.72 11.01
N ALA A 10 -49.56 -46.57 11.00
CA ALA A 10 -48.88 -45.48 11.69
C ALA A 10 -48.94 -44.23 10.80
N PRO A 11 -49.40 -43.06 11.30
CA PRO A 11 -49.33 -41.82 10.54
C PRO A 11 -47.87 -41.50 10.21
N HIS A 12 -47.59 -41.16 8.96
CA HIS A 12 -46.26 -40.80 8.47
C HIS A 12 -45.58 -39.72 9.33
N VAL A 13 -44.52 -40.11 10.04
CA VAL A 13 -43.65 -39.23 10.85
C VAL A 13 -42.66 -38.42 9.97
N GLY A 14 -42.77 -38.49 8.64
CA GLY A 14 -41.90 -37.78 7.69
C GLY A 14 -42.17 -36.27 7.54
N GLY A 15 -43.37 -35.80 7.91
CA GLY A 15 -43.74 -34.38 7.80
C GLY A 15 -43.05 -33.48 8.82
N ALA A 16 -42.96 -33.93 10.08
CA ALA A 16 -42.37 -33.13 11.17
C ALA A 16 -40.85 -32.95 11.02
N ALA A 17 -40.13 -33.97 10.56
CA ALA A 17 -38.68 -33.87 10.32
C ALA A 17 -38.34 -32.90 9.16
N SER A 18 -39.16 -32.85 8.11
CA SER A 18 -38.99 -31.89 7.01
C SER A 18 -39.29 -30.44 7.41
N LEU A 19 -40.31 -30.24 8.27
CA LEU A 19 -40.66 -28.93 8.85
C LEU A 19 -39.58 -28.41 9.81
N PHE A 20 -38.95 -29.29 10.61
CA PHE A 20 -37.81 -28.90 11.45
C PHE A 20 -36.54 -28.61 10.63
N HIS A 21 -36.34 -29.29 9.49
CA HIS A 21 -35.21 -29.02 8.60
C HIS A 21 -35.39 -27.68 7.85
N GLN A 22 -36.61 -27.37 7.39
CA GLN A 22 -36.95 -26.07 6.80
C GLN A 22 -36.93 -24.92 7.83
N ALA A 23 -37.39 -25.16 9.06
CA ALA A 23 -37.29 -24.18 10.14
C ALA A 23 -35.82 -23.90 10.53
N GLY A 24 -34.97 -24.93 10.58
CA GLY A 24 -33.53 -24.80 10.82
C GLY A 24 -32.80 -24.05 9.70
N GLN A 25 -33.12 -24.32 8.43
CA GLN A 25 -32.58 -23.57 7.28
C GLN A 25 -33.09 -22.12 7.24
N SER A 26 -34.36 -21.87 7.59
CA SER A 26 -34.92 -20.51 7.69
C SER A 26 -34.29 -19.69 8.82
N LEU A 27 -33.99 -20.32 9.96
CA LEU A 27 -33.30 -19.66 11.08
C LEU A 27 -31.83 -19.39 10.73
N ASN A 28 -31.11 -20.34 10.13
CA ASN A 28 -29.73 -20.14 9.69
C ASN A 28 -29.63 -19.05 8.61
N ASN A 29 -30.54 -19.02 7.62
CA ASN A 29 -30.59 -17.96 6.62
C ASN A 29 -30.94 -16.58 7.23
N GLY A 30 -31.78 -16.54 8.27
CA GLY A 30 -32.09 -15.34 9.04
C GLY A 30 -30.90 -14.81 9.87
N PHE A 31 -30.12 -15.71 10.49
CA PHE A 31 -28.88 -15.34 11.18
C PHE A 31 -27.77 -14.93 10.22
N GLN A 32 -27.63 -15.58 9.05
CA GLN A 32 -26.70 -15.16 8.00
C GLN A 32 -27.01 -13.75 7.51
N GLY A 33 -28.29 -13.47 7.21
CA GLY A 33 -28.75 -12.13 6.80
C GLY A 33 -28.53 -11.06 7.88
N LEU A 34 -28.74 -11.38 9.16
CA LEU A 34 -28.45 -10.47 10.27
C LEU A 34 -26.94 -10.24 10.44
N GLN A 35 -26.11 -11.27 10.24
CA GLN A 35 -24.66 -11.20 10.31
C GLN A 35 -24.08 -10.39 9.13
N ASP A 36 -24.68 -10.49 7.95
CA ASP A 36 -24.32 -9.70 6.78
C ASP A 36 -24.77 -8.25 6.93
N VAL A 37 -25.95 -7.98 7.51
CA VAL A 37 -26.37 -6.63 7.89
C VAL A 37 -25.45 -6.04 8.96
N LEU A 38 -25.03 -6.82 9.96
CA LEU A 38 -24.07 -6.36 10.98
C LEU A 38 -22.68 -6.10 10.40
N LYS A 39 -22.20 -6.93 9.47
CA LYS A 39 -20.94 -6.69 8.75
C LYS A 39 -21.03 -5.47 7.82
N GLN A 40 -22.17 -5.28 7.16
CA GLN A 40 -22.43 -4.13 6.30
C GLN A 40 -22.57 -2.85 7.13
N TYR A 41 -23.17 -2.94 8.33
CA TYR A 41 -23.26 -1.84 9.29
C TYR A 41 -21.88 -1.51 9.89
N GLN A 42 -21.10 -2.52 10.31
CA GLN A 42 -19.71 -2.33 10.75
C GLN A 42 -18.80 -1.79 9.64
N GLY A 43 -19.02 -2.22 8.39
CA GLY A 43 -18.33 -1.72 7.21
C GLY A 43 -18.68 -0.27 6.88
N GLN A 44 -19.96 0.10 6.95
CA GLN A 44 -20.40 1.49 6.82
C GLN A 44 -19.94 2.37 7.97
N GLU A 45 -19.99 1.89 9.21
CA GLU A 45 -19.52 2.61 10.38
C GLU A 45 -18.01 2.85 10.30
N LYS A 46 -17.24 1.84 9.88
CA LYS A 46 -15.81 1.98 9.59
C LYS A 46 -15.55 2.95 8.44
N ALA A 47 -16.27 2.84 7.33
CA ALA A 47 -16.11 3.75 6.19
C ALA A 47 -16.47 5.20 6.55
N ASN A 48 -17.55 5.42 7.31
CA ASN A 48 -17.94 6.73 7.82
C ASN A 48 -16.93 7.27 8.83
N TRP A 49 -16.37 6.39 9.67
CA TRP A 49 -15.31 6.74 10.61
C TRP A 49 -14.04 7.17 9.89
N ASP A 50 -13.61 6.40 8.89
CA ASP A 50 -12.43 6.67 8.06
C ASP A 50 -12.62 7.95 7.24
N ALA A 51 -13.79 8.14 6.62
CA ALA A 51 -14.13 9.37 5.89
C ALA A 51 -14.11 10.61 6.81
N GLY A 52 -14.67 10.51 8.01
CA GLY A 52 -14.59 11.63 8.97
C GLY A 52 -13.18 11.82 9.52
N LYS A 53 -12.37 10.76 9.65
CA LYS A 53 -10.96 10.86 10.03
C LYS A 53 -10.17 11.62 8.97
N GLU A 54 -10.41 11.32 7.69
CA GLU A 54 -9.81 12.03 6.56
C GLU A 54 -10.26 13.49 6.51
N GLN A 55 -11.56 13.76 6.61
CA GLN A 55 -12.10 15.12 6.59
C GLN A 55 -11.56 15.99 7.73
N ASN A 56 -11.49 15.45 8.95
CA ASN A 56 -10.93 16.16 10.10
C ASN A 56 -9.42 16.39 9.95
N THR A 57 -8.69 15.41 9.39
CA THR A 57 -7.26 15.55 9.11
C THR A 57 -7.06 16.64 8.05
N GLN A 58 -7.84 16.65 6.98
CA GLN A 58 -7.76 17.69 5.94
C GLN A 58 -8.10 19.08 6.50
N ALA A 59 -9.15 19.22 7.31
CA ALA A 59 -9.50 20.48 7.95
C ALA A 59 -8.35 21.02 8.84
N PHE A 60 -7.65 20.13 9.55
CA PHE A 60 -6.44 20.50 10.29
C PHE A 60 -5.34 21.00 9.35
N LEU A 61 -5.06 20.26 8.27
CA LEU A 61 -4.03 20.62 7.29
C LEU A 61 -4.34 21.94 6.57
N ASP A 62 -5.61 22.18 6.25
CA ASP A 62 -6.06 23.44 5.65
C ASP A 62 -5.83 24.60 6.60
N ARG A 63 -6.18 24.47 7.88
CA ARG A 63 -5.91 25.51 8.88
C ARG A 63 -4.40 25.76 9.04
N LEU A 64 -3.62 24.69 9.08
CA LEU A 64 -2.16 24.76 9.16
C LEU A 64 -1.55 25.46 7.94
N SER A 65 -2.09 25.22 6.74
CA SER A 65 -1.61 25.80 5.49
C SER A 65 -1.81 27.33 5.41
N GLN A 66 -2.75 27.88 6.19
CA GLN A 66 -3.02 29.31 6.23
C GLN A 66 -1.87 30.12 6.83
N ALA A 67 -0.99 29.52 7.64
CA ALA A 67 0.24 30.16 8.09
C ALA A 67 1.22 30.26 6.93
N LYS A 68 1.57 31.50 6.53
CA LYS A 68 2.44 31.82 5.41
C LYS A 68 3.85 32.22 5.83
N THR A 69 4.07 32.52 7.12
CA THR A 69 5.39 32.84 7.66
C THR A 69 5.73 32.03 8.91
N PRO A 70 7.02 31.90 9.28
CA PRO A 70 7.43 31.27 10.53
C PRO A 70 6.79 31.90 11.77
N GLU A 71 6.60 33.22 11.78
CA GLU A 71 6.01 33.97 12.89
C GLU A 71 4.52 33.70 13.02
N GLU A 72 3.80 33.65 11.89
CA GLU A 72 2.39 33.26 11.86
C GLU A 72 2.21 31.82 12.35
N MET A 73 3.12 30.93 11.97
CA MET A 73 3.11 29.54 12.43
C MET A 73 3.37 29.43 13.93
N ALA A 74 4.35 30.18 14.46
CA ALA A 74 4.64 30.24 15.88
C ALA A 74 3.47 30.84 16.68
N ALA A 75 2.82 31.89 16.16
CA ALA A 75 1.63 32.49 16.76
C ALA A 75 0.44 31.51 16.76
N LEU A 76 0.27 30.75 15.67
CA LEU A 76 -0.77 29.73 15.54
C LEU A 76 -0.59 28.61 16.56
N GLN A 77 0.65 28.19 16.82
CA GLN A 77 0.98 27.23 17.88
C GLN A 77 0.79 27.82 19.28
N ALA A 78 1.31 29.02 19.53
CA ALA A 78 1.24 29.68 20.84
C ALA A 78 -0.19 30.02 21.28
N SER A 79 -1.07 30.33 20.32
CA SER A 79 -2.49 30.60 20.58
C SER A 79 -3.28 29.39 21.11
N GLY A 80 -2.71 28.19 20.95
CA GLY A 80 -3.37 26.91 21.25
C GLY A 80 -4.50 26.56 20.28
N GLU A 81 -4.68 27.31 19.19
CA GLU A 81 -5.78 27.10 18.24
C GLU A 81 -5.70 25.72 17.57
N LEU A 82 -4.51 25.30 17.16
CA LEU A 82 -4.28 23.96 16.58
C LEU A 82 -4.56 22.85 17.60
N ASP A 83 -4.24 23.07 18.87
CA ASP A 83 -4.52 22.09 19.92
C ASP A 83 -6.01 22.00 20.23
N ARG A 84 -6.74 23.12 20.22
CA ARG A 84 -8.21 23.14 20.34
C ARG A 84 -8.87 22.44 19.16
N LEU A 85 -8.37 22.68 17.94
CA LEU A 85 -8.87 22.04 16.72
C LEU A 85 -8.66 20.53 16.76
N LYS A 86 -7.44 20.09 17.11
CA LYS A 86 -7.09 18.68 17.31
C LYS A 86 -7.93 18.02 18.42
N ALA A 87 -8.15 18.71 19.53
CA ALA A 87 -8.99 18.22 20.61
C ALA A 87 -10.47 18.10 20.19
N GLY A 88 -10.97 19.04 19.37
CA GLY A 88 -12.33 19.01 18.81
C GLY A 88 -12.61 17.80 17.93
N PHE A 89 -11.59 17.25 17.25
CA PHE A 89 -11.70 16.04 16.42
C PHE A 89 -11.55 14.73 17.22
N GLY A 90 -11.08 14.79 18.47
CA GLY A 90 -10.97 13.63 19.36
C GLY A 90 -10.04 12.52 18.86
N ALA A 91 -10.59 11.31 18.70
CA ALA A 91 -9.89 10.14 18.15
C ALA A 91 -10.01 10.03 16.61
N GLN A 92 -10.91 10.80 16.00
CA GLN A 92 -11.22 10.75 14.58
C GLN A 92 -10.30 11.70 13.78
N VAL A 93 -8.99 11.56 13.98
CA VAL A 93 -7.97 12.34 13.26
C VAL A 93 -6.69 11.52 13.15
N ASP A 94 -5.97 11.61 12.03
CA ASP A 94 -4.67 10.98 11.91
C ASP A 94 -3.60 11.77 12.69
N ARG A 95 -3.34 11.34 13.93
CA ARG A 95 -2.39 12.01 14.82
C ARG A 95 -0.96 12.00 14.28
N THR A 96 -0.59 10.97 13.52
CA THR A 96 0.74 10.84 12.92
C THR A 96 0.88 11.82 11.76
N ALA A 97 -0.12 11.89 10.87
CA ALA A 97 -0.13 12.85 9.77
C ALA A 97 -0.11 14.30 10.28
N VAL A 98 -0.93 14.61 11.30
CA VAL A 98 -0.98 15.94 11.94
C VAL A 98 0.39 16.34 12.52
N ARG A 99 1.05 15.43 13.26
CA ARG A 99 2.38 15.70 13.83
C ARG A 99 3.42 15.94 12.71
N ASN A 100 3.46 15.07 11.71
CA ASN A 100 4.39 15.21 10.59
C ASN A 100 4.17 16.52 9.81
N ALA A 101 2.92 16.92 9.62
CA ALA A 101 2.58 18.16 8.93
C ALA A 101 3.04 19.40 9.71
N LEU A 102 2.90 19.40 11.05
CA LEU A 102 3.39 20.49 11.91
C LEU A 102 4.89 20.68 11.78
N ASP A 103 5.67 19.59 11.85
CA ASP A 103 7.12 19.63 11.74
C ASP A 103 7.55 20.11 10.33
N THR A 104 7.00 19.47 9.30
CA THR A 104 7.35 19.75 7.89
C THR A 104 6.99 21.17 7.48
N ARG A 105 5.82 21.69 7.89
CA ARG A 105 5.40 23.05 7.55
C ARG A 105 6.28 24.09 8.22
N GLY A 106 6.65 23.89 9.48
CA GLY A 106 7.56 24.79 10.20
C GLY A 106 8.93 24.88 9.53
N ASP A 107 9.50 23.74 9.14
CA ASP A 107 10.77 23.69 8.40
C ASP A 107 10.67 24.37 7.03
N PHE A 108 9.63 24.06 6.27
CA PHE A 108 9.39 24.66 4.96
C PHE A 108 9.32 26.19 5.02
N LEU A 109 8.56 26.74 5.98
CA LEU A 109 8.42 28.19 6.14
C LEU A 109 9.74 28.85 6.54
N ARG A 110 10.56 28.22 7.40
CA ARG A 110 11.91 28.72 7.74
C ARG A 110 12.81 28.73 6.51
N GLN A 111 12.80 27.65 5.72
CA GLN A 111 13.59 27.58 4.49
C GLN A 111 13.15 28.64 3.48
N GLN A 112 11.84 28.83 3.32
CA GLN A 112 11.28 29.86 2.44
C GLN A 112 11.70 31.27 2.88
N ALA A 113 11.67 31.56 4.19
CA ALA A 113 12.10 32.84 4.73
C ALA A 113 13.60 33.09 4.47
N THR A 114 14.45 32.10 4.72
CA THR A 114 15.89 32.18 4.41
C THR A 114 16.14 32.41 2.92
N ASN A 115 15.46 31.67 2.05
CA ASN A 115 15.59 31.82 0.61
C ASN A 115 15.16 33.21 0.14
N LYS A 116 14.05 33.73 0.69
CA LYS A 116 13.61 35.09 0.42
C LYS A 116 14.63 36.13 0.87
N MET A 117 15.17 36.00 2.08
CA MET A 117 16.22 36.90 2.56
C MET A 117 17.47 36.87 1.67
N THR A 118 17.89 35.68 1.24
CA THR A 118 19.02 35.52 0.30
C THR A 118 18.74 36.18 -1.04
N TYR A 119 17.52 36.02 -1.58
CA TYR A 119 17.12 36.67 -2.82
C TYR A 119 17.09 38.20 -2.68
N ASP A 120 16.47 38.72 -1.62
CA ASP A 120 16.39 40.15 -1.36
C ASP A 120 17.79 40.75 -1.16
N ASN A 121 18.69 40.04 -0.47
CA ASN A 121 20.10 40.40 -0.34
C ASN A 121 20.82 40.45 -1.70
N LEU A 122 20.64 39.44 -2.54
CA LEU A 122 21.25 39.39 -3.88
C LEU A 122 20.71 40.52 -4.77
N ALA A 123 19.41 40.80 -4.72
CA ALA A 123 18.79 41.90 -5.45
C ALA A 123 19.37 43.25 -5.00
N GLN A 124 19.55 43.44 -3.69
CA GLN A 124 20.18 44.63 -3.13
C GLN A 124 21.65 44.74 -3.53
N ASP A 125 22.42 43.66 -3.46
CA ASP A 125 23.83 43.64 -3.85
C ASP A 125 24.00 43.97 -5.35
N ASN A 126 23.07 43.51 -6.19
CA ASN A 126 23.03 43.86 -7.62
C ASN A 126 22.65 45.33 -7.84
N ALA A 127 21.76 45.89 -7.02
CA ALA A 127 21.40 47.32 -7.07
C ALA A 127 22.54 48.22 -6.60
N ASP A 128 23.30 47.79 -5.58
CA ASP A 128 24.45 48.51 -5.03
C ASP A 128 25.69 48.38 -5.93
N ALA A 129 25.81 47.29 -6.71
CA ALA A 129 26.95 47.00 -7.57
C ALA A 129 27.40 48.16 -8.48
N PRO A 130 26.55 48.81 -9.30
CA PRO A 130 26.99 49.90 -10.15
C PRO A 130 27.50 51.12 -9.37
N ILE A 131 26.94 51.38 -8.18
CA ILE A 131 27.38 52.48 -7.32
C ILE A 131 28.74 52.14 -6.71
N ARG A 132 28.88 50.94 -6.13
CA ARG A 132 30.15 50.41 -5.63
C ARG A 132 31.23 50.48 -6.70
N ASP A 133 30.95 49.96 -7.88
CA ASP A 133 31.93 49.86 -8.97
C ASP A 133 32.36 51.27 -9.44
N ARG A 134 31.48 52.27 -9.37
CA ARG A 134 31.83 53.69 -9.60
C ARG A 134 32.80 54.23 -8.53
N PHE A 135 32.54 53.98 -7.24
CA PHE A 135 33.46 54.38 -6.17
C PHE A 135 34.83 53.73 -6.33
N LEU A 136 34.87 52.43 -6.64
CA LEU A 136 36.12 51.70 -6.83
C LEU A 136 36.86 52.13 -8.11
N ALA A 137 36.14 52.50 -9.17
CA ALA A 137 36.75 53.06 -10.38
C ALA A 137 37.36 54.45 -10.12
N GLU A 138 36.64 55.34 -9.42
CA GLU A 138 37.12 56.67 -9.05
C GLU A 138 38.37 56.57 -8.16
N ALA A 139 38.37 55.67 -7.18
CA ALA A 139 39.51 55.42 -6.31
C ALA A 139 40.76 54.94 -7.07
N ARG A 140 40.61 54.19 -8.17
CA ARG A 140 41.74 53.74 -9.02
C ARG A 140 42.31 54.85 -9.92
N GLN A 141 41.57 55.94 -10.13
CA GLN A 141 42.01 57.08 -10.94
C GLN A 141 42.75 58.15 -10.14
N ILE A 142 42.87 57.96 -8.82
CA ILE A 142 43.59 58.87 -7.94
C ILE A 142 45.06 58.96 -8.36
N ASP A 143 45.54 60.20 -8.55
CA ASP A 143 46.94 60.46 -8.90
C ASP A 143 47.87 60.14 -7.73
N VAL A 144 48.72 59.14 -7.93
CA VAL A 144 49.66 58.62 -6.93
C VAL A 144 50.93 59.46 -6.78
N SER A 145 51.10 60.53 -7.56
CA SER A 145 52.31 61.34 -7.54
C SER A 145 52.54 62.09 -6.21
N ASP A 146 51.47 62.33 -5.44
CA ASP A 146 51.52 63.03 -4.15
C ASP A 146 50.69 62.28 -3.08
N PRO A 147 51.34 61.56 -2.14
CA PRO A 147 50.67 60.77 -1.10
C PRO A 147 49.64 61.54 -0.27
N SER A 148 49.89 62.83 0.00
CA SER A 148 48.99 63.66 0.81
C SER A 148 47.66 63.91 0.12
N LYS A 149 47.68 64.01 -1.22
CA LYS A 149 46.48 64.20 -2.04
C LYS A 149 45.69 62.90 -2.19
N VAL A 150 46.37 61.76 -2.27
CA VAL A 150 45.72 60.43 -2.33
C VAL A 150 44.86 60.21 -1.08
N GLU A 151 45.38 60.51 0.11
CA GLU A 151 44.67 60.28 1.37
C GLU A 151 43.47 61.23 1.54
N ALA A 152 43.64 62.50 1.17
CA ALA A 152 42.54 63.46 1.14
C ALA A 152 41.40 63.01 0.19
N GLN A 153 41.74 62.50 -1.00
CA GLN A 153 40.77 62.03 -1.97
C GLN A 153 40.03 60.76 -1.53
N LEU A 154 40.74 59.80 -0.91
CA LEU A 154 40.10 58.60 -0.34
C LEU A 154 39.17 58.94 0.83
N ASN A 155 39.55 59.89 1.70
CA ASN A 155 38.67 60.34 2.78
C ASN A 155 37.42 61.06 2.24
N MET A 156 37.54 61.80 1.13
CA MET A 156 36.37 62.37 0.44
C MET A 156 35.47 61.29 -0.20
N LEU A 157 36.04 60.19 -0.69
CA LEU A 157 35.26 59.05 -1.18
C LEU A 157 34.53 58.34 -0.04
N GLU A 158 35.18 58.12 1.09
CA GLU A 158 34.54 57.55 2.29
C GLU A 158 33.42 58.44 2.83
N ALA A 159 33.60 59.76 2.85
CA ALA A 159 32.54 60.69 3.23
C ALA A 159 31.35 60.61 2.26
N ARG A 160 31.59 60.59 0.94
CA ARG A 160 30.54 60.43 -0.09
C ARG A 160 29.86 59.06 -0.05
N LEU A 161 30.56 58.02 0.42
CA LEU A 161 29.99 56.67 0.55
C LEU A 161 28.86 56.63 1.59
N ALA A 162 28.95 57.42 2.65
CA ALA A 162 27.87 57.55 3.63
C ALA A 162 26.59 58.16 3.02
N GLU A 163 26.74 58.96 1.97
CA GLU A 163 25.66 59.67 1.27
C GLU A 163 25.21 58.95 -0.03
N SER A 164 25.79 57.80 -0.36
CA SER A 164 25.63 57.16 -1.68
C SER A 164 24.26 56.52 -1.94
N GLY A 165 23.41 56.42 -0.91
CA GLY A 165 22.12 55.72 -0.98
C GLY A 165 22.23 54.19 -1.07
N MET A 166 23.44 53.62 -0.98
CA MET A 166 23.64 52.17 -0.91
C MET A 166 23.14 51.58 0.41
N SER A 167 22.87 50.28 0.41
CA SER A 167 22.60 49.57 1.65
C SER A 167 23.82 49.59 2.58
N ALA A 168 23.61 49.41 3.90
CA ALA A 168 24.71 49.31 4.87
C ALA A 168 25.71 48.19 4.51
N ARG A 169 25.23 47.08 3.92
CA ARG A 169 26.10 46.00 3.42
C ARG A 169 26.92 46.46 2.22
N GLY A 170 26.28 47.10 1.25
CA GLY A 170 26.97 47.71 0.11
C GLY A 170 28.03 48.71 0.56
N GLN A 171 27.70 49.57 1.54
CA GLN A 171 28.63 50.55 2.11
C GLN A 171 29.83 49.85 2.75
N ALA A 172 29.61 48.82 3.57
CA ALA A 172 30.69 48.04 4.17
C ALA A 172 31.59 47.38 3.11
N ALA A 173 31.01 46.74 2.09
CA ALA A 173 31.75 46.11 1.00
C ALA A 173 32.57 47.12 0.19
N THR A 174 32.03 48.32 -0.03
CA THR A 174 32.71 49.39 -0.77
C THR A 174 33.82 50.04 0.05
N ALA A 175 33.58 50.28 1.35
CA ALA A 175 34.60 50.75 2.28
C ALA A 175 35.77 49.77 2.35
N GLN A 176 35.51 48.46 2.40
CA GLN A 176 36.54 47.44 2.34
C GLN A 176 37.35 47.51 1.03
N GLY A 177 36.67 47.69 -0.11
CA GLY A 177 37.34 47.87 -1.40
C GLY A 177 38.20 49.14 -1.46
N LEU A 178 37.76 50.25 -0.87
CA LEU A 178 38.55 51.49 -0.74
C LEU A 178 39.78 51.28 0.15
N VAL A 179 39.64 50.54 1.26
CA VAL A 179 40.77 50.15 2.11
C VAL A 179 41.80 49.32 1.34
N ASP A 180 41.35 48.38 0.50
CA ASP A 180 42.26 47.55 -0.29
C ASP A 180 42.95 48.33 -1.42
N ILE A 181 42.26 49.31 -2.03
CA ILE A 181 42.88 50.27 -2.95
C ILE A 181 43.90 51.15 -2.22
N ARG A 182 43.55 51.69 -1.04
CA ARG A 182 44.46 52.46 -0.18
C ARG A 182 45.75 51.69 0.08
N LYS A 183 45.64 50.40 0.42
CA LYS A 183 46.79 49.50 0.60
C LYS A 183 47.64 49.36 -0.67
N SER A 184 47.02 49.24 -1.85
CA SER A 184 47.76 49.13 -3.11
C SER A 184 48.49 50.40 -3.53
N LEU A 185 47.93 51.59 -3.25
CA LEU A 185 48.49 52.87 -3.70
C LEU A 185 49.64 53.34 -2.82
N PHE A 186 49.56 53.12 -1.51
CA PHE A 186 50.55 53.63 -0.55
C PHE A 186 51.69 52.66 -0.23
N GLY A 187 51.63 51.42 -0.71
CA GLY A 187 52.65 50.39 -0.51
C GLY A 187 53.26 50.38 0.90
N ASP A 188 52.65 49.70 1.87
CA ASP A 188 53.24 49.36 3.19
C ASP A 188 53.94 50.50 3.99
N TYR A 189 53.65 51.78 3.76
CA TYR A 189 54.26 52.91 4.49
C TYR A 189 53.34 53.57 5.53
N LYS A 190 53.00 52.84 6.61
CA LYS A 190 53.05 53.29 8.02
C LYS A 190 52.58 52.16 8.95
N THR A 191 53.47 51.82 9.88
CA THR A 191 53.52 50.60 10.72
C THR A 191 52.98 49.37 10.02
N THR A 192 53.83 48.78 9.16
CA THR A 192 53.70 47.43 8.60
C THR A 192 53.18 46.42 9.60
N GLN A 193 53.42 46.61 10.91
CA GLN A 193 52.95 45.72 11.95
C GLN A 193 51.46 45.91 12.32
N ASP A 194 50.94 47.13 12.48
CA ASP A 194 49.53 47.34 12.87
C ASP A 194 48.58 47.10 11.70
N LEU A 195 48.97 47.50 10.49
CA LEU A 195 48.20 47.25 9.28
C LEU A 195 48.30 45.78 8.83
N ALA A 196 49.44 45.10 9.04
CA ALA A 196 49.50 43.66 8.87
C ALA A 196 48.65 42.95 9.92
N ASN A 197 48.61 43.44 11.17
CA ASN A 197 47.74 42.87 12.20
C ASN A 197 46.26 43.05 11.84
N ASP A 198 45.85 44.21 11.32
CA ASP A 198 44.46 44.45 10.88
C ASP A 198 44.10 43.74 9.57
N LYS A 199 45.01 43.65 8.60
CA LYS A 199 44.80 42.84 7.37
C LYS A 199 44.77 41.35 7.70
N THR A 200 45.60 40.90 8.63
CA THR A 200 45.56 39.52 9.13
C THR A 200 44.26 39.31 9.90
N ARG A 201 43.80 40.27 10.70
CA ARG A 201 42.51 40.19 11.42
C ARG A 201 41.31 40.15 10.47
N LEU A 202 41.19 41.09 9.53
CA LEU A 202 40.11 41.11 8.53
C LEU A 202 40.19 39.92 7.57
N GLY A 203 41.39 39.51 7.16
CA GLY A 203 41.61 38.30 6.36
C GLY A 203 41.24 37.02 7.13
N LEU A 204 41.56 36.95 8.42
CA LEU A 204 41.13 35.89 9.32
C LEU A 204 39.62 35.94 9.57
N GLU A 205 39.00 37.11 9.67
CA GLU A 205 37.55 37.26 9.83
C GLU A 205 36.79 36.88 8.55
N ALA A 206 37.27 37.28 7.38
CA ALA A 206 36.73 36.85 6.08
C ALA A 206 36.92 35.34 5.88
N THR A 207 38.09 34.81 6.23
CA THR A 207 38.34 33.36 6.20
C THR A 207 37.45 32.63 7.19
N ARG A 208 37.30 33.12 8.43
CA ARG A 208 36.38 32.56 9.43
C ARG A 208 34.94 32.59 8.95
N THR A 209 34.50 33.68 8.32
CA THR A 209 33.14 33.80 7.79
C THR A 209 32.93 32.83 6.63
N ASN A 210 33.87 32.75 5.68
CA ASN A 210 33.80 31.80 4.57
C ASN A 210 33.84 30.35 5.07
N THR A 211 34.67 30.04 6.07
CA THR A 211 34.71 28.72 6.73
C THR A 211 33.40 28.44 7.45
N GLN A 212 32.82 29.40 8.18
CA GLN A 212 31.52 29.24 8.84
C GLN A 212 30.38 29.03 7.84
N VAL A 213 30.39 29.71 6.70
CA VAL A 213 29.41 29.52 5.63
C VAL A 213 29.59 28.14 4.97
N ALA A 214 30.83 27.71 4.72
CA ALA A 214 31.11 26.38 4.19
C ALA A 214 30.70 25.27 5.18
N GLU A 215 31.01 25.43 6.47
CA GLU A 215 30.57 24.52 7.54
C GLU A 215 29.05 24.51 7.68
N ALA A 216 28.39 25.66 7.58
CA ALA A 216 26.93 25.74 7.59
C ALA A 216 26.33 25.03 6.38
N GLY A 217 26.93 25.17 5.20
CA GLY A 217 26.56 24.44 3.99
C GLY A 217 26.65 22.93 4.18
N GLN A 218 27.78 22.44 4.70
CA GLN A 218 27.97 21.01 4.99
C GLN A 218 26.99 20.49 6.04
N ARG A 219 26.70 21.27 7.09
CA ARG A 219 25.71 20.91 8.11
C ARG A 219 24.29 20.83 7.52
N MET A 220 23.94 21.74 6.61
CA MET A 220 22.65 21.72 5.92
C MET A 220 22.53 20.52 4.98
N GLU A 221 23.58 20.20 4.23
CA GLU A 221 23.63 19.01 3.37
C GLU A 221 23.49 17.73 4.18
N PHE A 222 24.27 17.59 5.26
CA PHE A 222 24.16 16.47 6.20
C PHE A 222 22.75 16.36 6.81
N ALA A 223 22.15 17.49 7.22
CA ALA A 223 20.79 17.50 7.75
C ALA A 223 19.76 17.03 6.71
N ARG A 224 19.91 17.45 5.45
CA ARG A 224 19.04 17.03 4.35
C ARG A 224 19.18 15.54 4.05
N ASP A 225 20.40 15.03 4.00
CA ASP A 225 20.66 13.61 3.74
C ASP A 225 20.13 12.74 4.89
N ASN A 226 20.36 13.17 6.13
CA ASN A 226 19.81 12.50 7.30
C ASN A 226 18.26 12.52 7.30
N GLN A 227 17.64 13.63 6.89
CA GLN A 227 16.19 13.73 6.75
C GLN A 227 15.65 12.80 5.67
N ASN A 228 16.31 12.75 4.49
CA ASN A 228 15.95 11.82 3.42
C ASN A 228 16.05 10.37 3.89
N TYR A 229 17.11 10.03 4.62
CA TYR A 229 17.29 8.70 5.20
C TYR A 229 16.14 8.35 6.15
N VAL A 230 15.78 9.24 7.08
CA VAL A 230 14.67 9.04 8.02
C VAL A 230 13.32 8.88 7.30
N LEU A 231 13.08 9.65 6.23
CA LEU A 231 11.85 9.51 5.44
C LEU A 231 11.78 8.17 4.71
N GLN A 232 12.89 7.71 4.13
CA GLN A 232 12.94 6.40 3.48
C GLN A 232 12.81 5.25 4.49
N GLU A 233 13.36 5.38 5.70
CA GLU A 233 13.17 4.41 6.78
C GLU A 233 11.70 4.33 7.23
N ARG A 234 11.02 5.48 7.34
CA ARG A 234 9.57 5.51 7.58
C ARG A 234 8.77 4.86 6.46
N ALA A 235 9.15 5.11 5.20
CA ALA A 235 8.52 4.47 4.04
C ALA A 235 8.70 2.95 4.07
N ALA A 236 9.90 2.45 4.39
CA ALA A 236 10.16 1.02 4.56
C ALA A 236 9.26 0.39 5.63
N ASN A 237 9.10 1.06 6.78
CA ASN A 237 8.21 0.59 7.84
C ASN A 237 6.73 0.61 7.43
N ALA A 238 6.30 1.66 6.70
CA ALA A 238 4.93 1.74 6.19
C ALA A 238 4.62 0.61 5.19
N LEU A 239 5.55 0.32 4.28
CA LEU A 239 5.44 -0.80 3.35
C LEU A 239 5.41 -2.15 4.07
N ALA A 240 6.17 -2.31 5.16
CA ALA A 240 6.12 -3.52 5.98
C ALA A 240 4.74 -3.68 6.64
N SER A 241 4.16 -2.62 7.20
CA SER A 241 2.80 -2.64 7.74
C SER A 241 1.75 -2.97 6.67
N GLN A 242 1.86 -2.36 5.48
CA GLN A 242 0.95 -2.63 4.36
C GLN A 242 1.07 -4.08 3.86
N ALA A 243 2.28 -4.64 3.85
CA ALA A 243 2.51 -6.02 3.43
C ALA A 243 1.87 -7.05 4.36
N LEU A 244 1.67 -6.72 5.64
CA LEU A 244 0.93 -7.55 6.60
C LEU A 244 -0.58 -7.55 6.33
N GLU A 245 -1.11 -6.50 5.70
CA GLU A 245 -2.53 -6.39 5.45
C GLU A 245 -3.00 -7.48 4.46
N GLY A 246 -3.90 -8.34 4.95
CA GLY A 246 -4.42 -9.48 4.20
C GLY A 246 -3.37 -10.54 3.85
N ALA A 247 -2.21 -10.57 4.50
CA ALA A 247 -1.28 -11.69 4.39
C ALA A 247 -1.70 -12.82 5.35
N PRO A 248 -1.87 -14.06 4.89
CA PRO A 248 -2.24 -15.20 5.74
C PRO A 248 -1.10 -15.67 6.66
N ASP A 249 0.15 -15.33 6.32
CA ASP A 249 1.36 -15.75 7.01
C ASP A 249 2.54 -14.78 6.77
N LEU A 250 3.64 -14.95 7.51
CA LEU A 250 4.80 -14.07 7.42
C LEU A 250 5.54 -14.22 6.08
N ALA A 251 5.55 -15.42 5.49
CA ALA A 251 6.22 -15.67 4.21
C ALA A 251 5.56 -14.87 3.07
N THR A 252 4.23 -14.88 3.01
CA THR A 252 3.42 -14.11 2.07
C THR A 252 3.60 -12.62 2.29
N ALA A 253 3.61 -12.16 3.55
CA ALA A 253 3.90 -10.77 3.88
C ALA A 253 5.30 -10.34 3.42
N ARG A 254 6.33 -11.18 3.62
CA ARG A 254 7.69 -10.93 3.13
C ARG A 254 7.72 -10.79 1.60
N GLN A 255 7.02 -11.66 0.87
CA GLN A 255 6.95 -11.59 -0.58
C GLN A 255 6.28 -10.29 -1.06
N LYS A 256 5.14 -9.91 -0.47
CA LYS A 256 4.45 -8.63 -0.75
C LYS A 256 5.35 -7.43 -0.47
N TYR A 257 6.08 -7.45 0.65
CA TYR A 257 7.02 -6.40 1.00
C TYR A 257 8.17 -6.29 -0.02
N LEU A 258 8.77 -7.41 -0.41
CA LEU A 258 9.86 -7.43 -1.40
C LEU A 258 9.40 -6.91 -2.77
N ALA A 259 8.17 -7.23 -3.18
CA ALA A 259 7.59 -6.74 -4.43
C ALA A 259 7.36 -5.22 -4.43
N SER A 260 7.01 -4.64 -3.27
CA SER A 260 6.69 -3.21 -3.14
C SER A 260 7.89 -2.34 -2.75
N SER A 261 8.95 -2.93 -2.19
CA SER A 261 10.15 -2.21 -1.72
C SER A 261 11.31 -2.21 -2.72
N GLY A 262 11.07 -2.57 -3.98
CA GLY A 262 12.11 -2.68 -5.02
C GLY A 262 12.95 -1.42 -5.19
N ASP A 263 12.31 -0.25 -5.07
CA ASP A 263 12.93 1.07 -5.24
C ASP A 263 13.71 1.56 -4.00
N LEU A 264 13.60 0.86 -2.87
CA LEU A 264 14.32 1.25 -1.65
C LEU A 264 15.78 0.76 -1.68
N PRO A 265 16.73 1.56 -1.14
CA PRO A 265 18.08 1.11 -0.88
C PRO A 265 18.10 -0.23 -0.11
N ALA A 266 19.04 -1.10 -0.44
CA ALA A 266 19.11 -2.46 0.12
C ALA A 266 19.16 -2.46 1.67
N GLU A 267 19.88 -1.51 2.27
CA GLU A 267 19.95 -1.35 3.72
C GLU A 267 18.56 -1.09 4.35
N LEU A 268 17.82 -0.12 3.81
CA LEU A 268 16.49 0.24 4.32
C LEU A 268 15.47 -0.86 4.05
N ARG A 269 15.59 -1.55 2.91
CA ARG A 269 14.77 -2.72 2.59
C ARG A 269 14.98 -3.83 3.62
N ASN A 270 16.22 -4.13 3.99
CA ASN A 270 16.55 -5.11 5.03
C ASN A 270 16.05 -4.68 6.41
N LYS A 271 16.15 -3.39 6.76
CA LYS A 271 15.54 -2.86 7.99
C LYS A 271 14.02 -3.05 8.03
N GLY A 272 13.33 -2.78 6.93
CA GLY A 272 11.88 -3.01 6.86
C GLY A 272 11.51 -4.50 6.91
N LEU A 273 12.31 -5.41 6.34
CA LEU A 273 12.13 -6.86 6.53
C LEU A 273 12.29 -7.29 8.00
N SER A 274 13.25 -6.72 8.71
CA SER A 274 13.41 -6.98 10.15
C SER A 274 12.21 -6.44 10.93
N SER A 275 11.78 -5.22 10.64
CA SER A 275 10.61 -4.59 11.26
C SER A 275 9.32 -5.35 10.96
N LEU A 276 9.18 -5.95 9.77
CA LEU A 276 8.05 -6.79 9.39
C LEU A 276 7.88 -7.97 10.35
N GLY A 277 8.97 -8.63 10.75
CA GLY A 277 8.90 -9.74 11.73
C GLY A 277 8.44 -9.28 13.11
N THR A 278 8.90 -8.11 13.56
CA THR A 278 8.44 -7.50 14.82
C THR A 278 6.98 -7.09 14.75
N LEU A 279 6.55 -6.44 13.67
CA LEU A 279 5.17 -6.03 13.45
C LEU A 279 4.23 -7.23 13.35
N TYR A 280 4.65 -8.30 12.66
CA TYR A 280 3.92 -9.57 12.61
C TYR A 280 3.72 -10.13 14.02
N THR A 281 4.80 -10.22 14.81
CA THR A 281 4.75 -10.71 16.20
C THR A 281 3.83 -9.87 17.07
N GLN A 282 3.84 -8.54 16.91
CA GLN A 282 2.94 -7.64 17.63
C GLN A 282 1.47 -7.82 17.23
N ALA A 283 1.20 -8.02 15.93
CA ALA A 283 -0.16 -8.14 15.40
C ALA A 283 -0.80 -9.51 15.71
N THR A 284 -0.02 -10.59 15.61
CA THR A 284 -0.53 -11.97 15.74
C THR A 284 -0.23 -12.59 17.09
N GLY A 285 0.77 -12.07 17.82
CA GLY A 285 1.32 -12.71 19.00
C GLY A 285 2.16 -13.94 18.69
N ILE A 286 2.59 -14.15 17.43
CA ILE A 286 3.33 -15.33 16.96
C ILE A 286 4.70 -14.88 16.44
N THR A 287 5.78 -15.52 16.89
CA THR A 287 7.13 -15.19 16.40
C THR A 287 7.39 -15.77 15.01
N PRO A 288 8.37 -15.26 14.24
CA PRO A 288 8.72 -15.82 12.93
C PRO A 288 9.01 -17.32 12.95
N GLU A 289 9.69 -17.82 13.98
CA GLU A 289 10.03 -19.24 14.13
C GLU A 289 8.78 -20.08 14.41
N GLN A 290 7.84 -19.54 15.19
CA GLN A 290 6.55 -20.18 15.45
C GLN A 290 5.70 -20.23 14.17
N ASP A 291 5.72 -19.17 13.35
CA ASP A 291 5.05 -19.15 12.05
C ASP A 291 5.62 -20.22 11.11
N GLU A 292 6.95 -20.34 11.00
CA GLU A 292 7.60 -21.38 10.21
C GLU A 292 7.24 -22.80 10.69
N GLU A 293 7.13 -23.00 12.00
CA GLU A 293 6.66 -24.27 12.57
C GLU A 293 5.20 -24.56 12.21
N ILE A 294 4.31 -23.55 12.30
CA ILE A 294 2.91 -23.66 11.87
C ILE A 294 2.85 -24.05 10.39
N GLN A 295 3.59 -23.38 9.51
CA GLN A 295 3.62 -23.70 8.08
C GLN A 295 4.13 -25.12 7.83
N ARG A 296 5.13 -25.58 8.56
CA ARG A 296 5.60 -26.97 8.48
C ARG A 296 4.50 -27.96 8.88
N MET A 297 3.71 -27.64 9.90
CA MET A 297 2.57 -28.48 10.32
C MET A 297 1.39 -28.43 9.33
N LEU A 298 1.22 -27.32 8.60
CA LEU A 298 0.18 -27.16 7.58
C LEU A 298 0.54 -27.79 6.23
N SER A 299 1.84 -28.02 5.96
CA SER A 299 2.35 -28.58 4.70
C SER A 299 1.64 -29.85 4.19
N PRO A 300 1.26 -30.83 5.04
CA PRO A 300 0.49 -31.98 4.57
C PRO A 300 -0.88 -31.62 3.99
N PHE A 301 -1.58 -30.65 4.60
CA PHE A 301 -2.86 -30.15 4.09
C PHE A 301 -2.66 -29.39 2.77
N ASP A 302 -1.58 -28.62 2.64
CA ASP A 302 -1.25 -27.95 1.38
C ASP A 302 -1.01 -28.94 0.24
N ALA A 303 -0.35 -30.06 0.51
CA ALA A 303 -0.17 -31.12 -0.47
C ALA A 303 -1.51 -31.74 -0.89
N GLU A 304 -2.41 -31.98 0.05
CA GLU A 304 -3.74 -32.52 -0.23
C GLU A 304 -4.61 -31.54 -1.04
N VAL A 305 -4.65 -30.26 -0.63
CA VAL A 305 -5.30 -29.17 -1.37
C VAL A 305 -4.74 -29.07 -2.79
N LYS A 306 -3.41 -29.11 -2.94
CA LYS A 306 -2.77 -29.02 -4.25
C LYS A 306 -3.16 -30.18 -5.17
N VAL A 307 -3.11 -31.42 -4.69
CA VAL A 307 -3.49 -32.59 -5.49
C VAL A 307 -4.97 -32.53 -5.90
N ALA A 308 -5.85 -32.15 -4.97
CA ALA A 308 -7.27 -32.03 -5.27
C ALA A 308 -7.55 -30.90 -6.27
N GLN A 309 -6.90 -29.75 -6.09
CA GLN A 309 -7.01 -28.59 -6.98
C GLN A 309 -6.47 -28.90 -8.39
N GLU A 310 -5.32 -29.56 -8.51
CA GLU A 310 -4.75 -29.97 -9.80
C GLU A 310 -5.71 -30.90 -10.56
N TYR A 311 -6.33 -31.85 -9.85
CA TYR A 311 -7.33 -32.72 -10.47
C TYR A 311 -8.57 -31.93 -10.94
N VAL A 312 -9.13 -31.06 -10.09
CA VAL A 312 -10.29 -30.21 -10.44
C VAL A 312 -9.96 -29.33 -11.65
N ASN A 313 -8.78 -28.70 -11.67
CA ASN A 313 -8.33 -27.84 -12.77
C ASN A 313 -8.08 -28.63 -14.06
N SER A 314 -7.76 -29.92 -13.98
CA SER A 314 -7.59 -30.79 -15.15
C SER A 314 -8.91 -31.11 -15.88
N LYS A 315 -10.07 -30.75 -15.29
CA LYS A 315 -11.41 -31.00 -15.82
C LYS A 315 -12.20 -29.69 -16.00
N PRO A 316 -11.72 -28.75 -16.85
CA PRO A 316 -12.33 -27.43 -17.00
C PRO A 316 -13.77 -27.48 -17.52
N THR A 317 -14.15 -28.52 -18.28
CA THR A 317 -15.51 -28.66 -18.83
C THR A 317 -16.56 -28.88 -17.74
N PHE A 318 -16.24 -29.65 -16.68
CA PHE A 318 -17.15 -29.80 -15.55
C PHE A 318 -17.26 -28.52 -14.71
N ALA A 319 -16.13 -27.83 -14.48
CA ALA A 319 -16.12 -26.57 -13.76
C ALA A 319 -16.94 -25.47 -14.46
N GLN A 320 -16.76 -25.35 -15.78
CA GLN A 320 -17.51 -24.39 -16.61
C GLN A 320 -19.00 -24.72 -16.63
N ALA A 321 -19.37 -26.00 -16.79
CA ALA A 321 -20.76 -26.41 -16.84
C ALA A 321 -21.50 -26.15 -15.51
N GLU A 322 -20.80 -26.29 -14.37
CA GLU A 322 -21.33 -25.94 -13.05
C GLU A 322 -21.52 -24.42 -12.90
N GLN A 323 -20.52 -23.63 -13.34
CA GLN A 323 -20.59 -22.17 -13.34
C GLN A 323 -21.74 -21.63 -14.21
N ASP A 324 -21.91 -22.20 -15.40
CA ASP A 324 -22.96 -21.82 -16.35
C ASP A 324 -24.33 -22.41 -16.00
N LYS A 325 -24.39 -23.24 -14.95
CA LYS A 325 -25.59 -23.96 -14.52
C LYS A 325 -26.25 -24.72 -15.67
N VAL A 326 -25.43 -25.37 -16.50
CA VAL A 326 -25.90 -26.11 -17.67
C VAL A 326 -26.88 -27.18 -17.19
N THR A 327 -28.12 -27.10 -17.70
CA THR A 327 -29.15 -28.11 -17.46
C THR A 327 -29.15 -29.12 -18.60
N GLU A 328 -29.74 -30.29 -18.39
CA GLU A 328 -30.01 -31.24 -19.48
C GLU A 328 -30.74 -30.58 -20.65
N GLY A 329 -31.77 -29.77 -20.37
CA GLY A 329 -32.53 -29.09 -21.41
C GLY A 329 -31.68 -28.17 -22.28
N VAL A 330 -30.72 -27.45 -21.67
CA VAL A 330 -29.77 -26.60 -22.38
C VAL A 330 -28.82 -27.45 -23.24
N ALA A 331 -28.19 -28.47 -22.65
CA ALA A 331 -27.27 -29.36 -23.38
C ALA A 331 -27.96 -30.07 -24.56
N ILE A 332 -29.19 -30.56 -24.36
CA ILE A 332 -30.00 -31.19 -25.42
C ILE A 332 -30.34 -30.17 -26.51
N SER A 333 -30.76 -28.96 -26.13
CA SER A 333 -31.12 -27.93 -27.11
C SER A 333 -29.92 -27.50 -27.95
N GLU A 334 -28.72 -27.43 -27.37
CA GLU A 334 -27.50 -27.11 -28.11
C GLU A 334 -27.09 -28.24 -29.05
N ALA A 335 -27.14 -29.49 -28.59
CA ALA A 335 -26.87 -30.66 -29.42
C ALA A 335 -27.84 -30.79 -30.59
N ALA A 336 -29.13 -30.59 -30.33
CA ALA A 336 -30.18 -30.69 -31.33
C ALA A 336 -30.00 -29.69 -32.47
N LYS A 337 -29.48 -28.48 -32.19
CA LYS A 337 -29.18 -27.47 -33.22
C LYS A 337 -28.16 -27.95 -34.26
N LEU A 338 -27.34 -28.96 -33.92
CA LEU A 338 -26.34 -29.54 -34.81
C LEU A 338 -26.94 -30.58 -35.77
N ALA A 339 -28.13 -31.11 -35.49
CA ALA A 339 -28.84 -31.97 -36.42
C ALA A 339 -29.45 -31.11 -37.53
N LYS A 340 -28.89 -31.16 -38.75
CA LYS A 340 -29.30 -30.30 -39.87
C LYS A 340 -30.76 -30.49 -40.28
N ASP A 341 -31.27 -31.72 -40.25
CA ASP A 341 -32.54 -32.08 -40.90
C ASP A 341 -33.67 -32.47 -39.94
N ASP A 342 -33.37 -32.81 -38.68
CA ASP A 342 -34.37 -33.23 -37.68
C ASP A 342 -33.95 -32.90 -36.23
N GLN A 343 -33.99 -31.62 -35.89
CA GLN A 343 -33.65 -31.16 -34.53
C GLN A 343 -34.59 -31.74 -33.46
N ALA A 344 -35.87 -31.92 -33.79
CA ALA A 344 -36.88 -32.41 -32.86
C ALA A 344 -36.66 -33.89 -32.55
N GLY A 345 -36.48 -34.72 -33.58
CA GLY A 345 -36.18 -36.14 -33.45
C GLY A 345 -34.85 -36.37 -32.72
N ALA A 346 -33.80 -35.61 -33.04
CA ALA A 346 -32.53 -35.69 -32.32
C ALA A 346 -32.68 -35.34 -30.83
N ALA A 347 -33.44 -34.30 -30.50
CA ALA A 347 -33.71 -33.92 -29.11
C ALA A 347 -34.51 -34.99 -28.36
N GLU A 348 -35.49 -35.63 -29.00
CA GLU A 348 -36.30 -36.70 -28.42
C GLU A 348 -35.47 -37.97 -28.19
N ASP A 349 -34.64 -38.36 -29.15
CA ASP A 349 -33.74 -39.50 -29.03
C ASP A 349 -32.73 -39.31 -27.89
N ILE A 350 -32.06 -38.15 -27.84
CA ILE A 350 -31.14 -37.83 -26.73
C ILE A 350 -31.86 -37.90 -25.38
N ARG A 351 -33.10 -37.37 -25.25
CA ARG A 351 -33.89 -37.49 -24.01
C ARG A 351 -34.18 -38.95 -23.65
N GLY A 352 -34.51 -39.77 -24.65
CA GLY A 352 -34.71 -41.21 -24.48
C GLY A 352 -33.48 -41.88 -23.89
N LYS A 353 -32.31 -41.66 -24.50
CA LYS A 353 -31.03 -42.22 -24.02
C LYS A 353 -30.65 -41.72 -22.62
N VAL A 354 -30.88 -40.44 -22.31
CA VAL A 354 -30.65 -39.88 -20.96
C VAL A 354 -31.57 -40.53 -19.93
N SER A 355 -32.85 -40.75 -20.25
CA SER A 355 -33.80 -41.44 -19.37
C SER A 355 -33.38 -42.90 -19.11
N GLU A 356 -32.96 -43.62 -20.15
CA GLU A 356 -32.41 -44.97 -20.02
C GLU A 356 -31.15 -45.01 -19.14
N PHE A 357 -30.24 -44.05 -19.34
CA PHE A 357 -29.05 -43.89 -18.53
C PHE A 357 -29.38 -43.66 -17.04
N ARG A 358 -30.33 -42.76 -16.74
CA ARG A 358 -30.81 -42.51 -15.37
C ARG A 358 -31.35 -43.79 -14.74
N LYS A 359 -32.19 -44.53 -15.46
CA LYS A 359 -32.74 -45.80 -14.98
C LYS A 359 -31.65 -46.84 -14.71
N LYS A 360 -30.66 -46.96 -15.61
CA LYS A 360 -29.50 -47.87 -15.46
C LYS A 360 -28.68 -47.53 -14.21
N ARG A 361 -28.44 -46.25 -13.94
CA ARG A 361 -27.65 -45.77 -12.79
C ARG A 361 -28.46 -45.57 -11.49
N GLY A 362 -29.78 -45.75 -11.54
CA GLY A 362 -30.66 -45.52 -10.39
C GLY A 362 -30.71 -44.05 -9.95
N LEU A 363 -30.55 -43.11 -10.90
CA LEU A 363 -30.56 -41.67 -10.62
C LEU A 363 -31.99 -41.14 -10.56
N LYS A 364 -32.28 -40.30 -9.57
CA LYS A 364 -33.54 -39.56 -9.45
C LYS A 364 -33.61 -38.44 -10.50
N GLU A 365 -34.81 -38.04 -10.89
CA GLU A 365 -35.04 -36.99 -11.91
C GLU A 365 -34.49 -35.61 -11.53
N ASP A 366 -34.30 -35.34 -10.24
CA ASP A 366 -33.75 -34.07 -9.73
C ASP A 366 -32.22 -33.95 -9.87
N VAL A 367 -31.51 -35.05 -10.16
CA VAL A 367 -30.07 -35.03 -10.42
C VAL A 367 -29.81 -34.35 -11.77
N ASN A 368 -29.15 -33.19 -11.79
CA ASN A 368 -28.79 -32.51 -13.03
C ASN A 368 -27.61 -33.21 -13.73
N LEU A 369 -27.85 -33.75 -14.92
CA LEU A 369 -26.84 -34.37 -15.78
C LEU A 369 -26.31 -33.42 -16.86
N GLY A 370 -26.64 -32.14 -16.84
CA GLY A 370 -26.27 -31.17 -17.88
C GLY A 370 -24.78 -31.17 -18.21
N ALA A 371 -23.91 -31.13 -17.19
CA ALA A 371 -22.45 -31.19 -17.36
C ALA A 371 -21.97 -32.53 -17.96
N VAL A 372 -22.53 -33.64 -17.49
CA VAL A 372 -22.21 -34.99 -17.99
C VAL A 372 -22.64 -35.12 -19.44
N LEU A 373 -23.85 -34.66 -19.76
CA LEU A 373 -24.42 -34.72 -21.09
C LEU A 373 -23.64 -33.84 -22.07
N GLN A 374 -23.34 -32.59 -21.69
CA GLN A 374 -22.55 -31.67 -22.52
C GLN A 374 -21.16 -32.24 -22.85
N GLU A 375 -20.44 -32.77 -21.85
CA GLU A 375 -19.12 -33.40 -22.07
C GLU A 375 -19.24 -34.70 -22.87
N SER A 376 -20.31 -35.48 -22.69
CA SER A 376 -20.56 -36.70 -23.48
C SER A 376 -20.79 -36.38 -24.95
N LEU A 377 -21.66 -35.41 -25.22
CA LEU A 377 -21.93 -34.90 -26.57
C LEU A 377 -20.67 -34.33 -27.22
N ARG A 378 -19.81 -33.67 -26.45
CA ARG A 378 -18.49 -33.17 -26.89
C ARG A 378 -17.51 -34.30 -27.25
N ARG A 379 -17.63 -35.48 -26.64
CA ARG A 379 -16.80 -36.66 -26.95
C ARG A 379 -17.35 -37.49 -28.12
N ILE A 380 -18.67 -37.50 -28.31
CA ILE A 380 -19.36 -38.21 -29.41
C ILE A 380 -19.26 -37.43 -30.71
N GLY A 381 -19.63 -36.15 -30.66
CA GLY A 381 -19.35 -35.25 -31.75
C GLY A 381 -17.86 -34.99 -31.73
N VAL A 382 -17.18 -35.08 -32.87
CA VAL A 382 -15.92 -34.35 -33.04
C VAL A 382 -16.30 -32.87 -32.99
N TYR A 383 -16.48 -32.35 -31.78
CA TYR A 383 -16.67 -30.93 -31.51
C TYR A 383 -15.30 -30.32 -31.70
N ASP A 384 -14.97 -30.01 -32.96
CA ASP A 384 -13.99 -28.98 -33.25
C ASP A 384 -14.73 -27.64 -33.10
N PRO A 385 -14.53 -26.88 -32.01
CA PRO A 385 -15.09 -25.53 -31.91
C PRO A 385 -14.61 -24.60 -33.04
N TRP A 386 -13.67 -25.05 -33.89
CA TRP A 386 -13.03 -24.27 -34.95
C TRP A 386 -13.18 -24.86 -36.36
N GLY A 387 -13.97 -25.92 -36.60
CA GLY A 387 -13.99 -26.63 -37.88
C GLY A 387 -15.38 -27.09 -38.36
N PRO A 388 -15.74 -26.89 -39.65
CA PRO A 388 -17.00 -27.36 -40.24
C PRO A 388 -16.89 -28.84 -40.67
N GLY A 389 -16.62 -29.74 -39.72
CA GLY A 389 -16.63 -31.18 -39.98
C GLY A 389 -18.06 -31.72 -39.94
N GLU A 390 -18.59 -32.19 -41.06
CA GLU A 390 -19.88 -32.89 -41.15
C GLU A 390 -19.79 -34.26 -40.46
N HIS A 391 -19.96 -34.29 -39.14
CA HIS A 391 -20.12 -35.55 -38.41
C HIS A 391 -21.51 -35.59 -37.80
N ALA A 392 -22.33 -36.53 -38.27
CA ALA A 392 -23.62 -36.85 -37.67
C ALA A 392 -23.39 -37.30 -36.22
N LEU A 393 -24.22 -36.83 -35.30
CA LEU A 393 -24.15 -37.18 -33.88
C LEU A 393 -24.55 -38.65 -33.72
N ASP A 394 -23.60 -39.52 -33.36
CA ASP A 394 -23.86 -40.95 -33.10
C ASP A 394 -24.54 -41.10 -31.73
N THR A 395 -25.86 -40.96 -31.71
CA THR A 395 -26.66 -41.07 -30.49
C THR A 395 -26.70 -42.50 -29.93
N ASP A 396 -26.33 -43.51 -30.71
CA ASP A 396 -26.27 -44.88 -30.23
C ASP A 396 -25.04 -45.14 -29.34
N ALA A 397 -23.94 -44.42 -29.56
CA ALA A 397 -22.78 -44.42 -28.67
C ALA A 397 -22.97 -43.59 -27.38
N LEU A 398 -24.04 -42.78 -27.31
CA LEU A 398 -24.27 -41.84 -26.21
C LEU A 398 -24.35 -42.50 -24.83
N PRO A 399 -25.10 -43.61 -24.61
CA PRO A 399 -25.19 -44.23 -23.30
C PRO A 399 -23.85 -44.71 -22.74
N ASP A 400 -22.97 -45.25 -23.59
CA ASP A 400 -21.66 -45.76 -23.17
C ASP A 400 -20.69 -44.64 -22.85
N ILE A 401 -20.69 -43.56 -23.65
CA ILE A 401 -19.87 -42.38 -23.40
C ILE A 401 -20.37 -41.63 -22.15
N MET A 402 -21.70 -41.51 -21.96
CA MET A 402 -22.27 -40.97 -20.72
C MET A 402 -21.84 -41.78 -19.51
N ASP A 403 -21.73 -43.10 -19.61
CA ASP A 403 -21.26 -43.96 -18.51
C ASP A 403 -19.82 -43.64 -18.09
N GLN A 404 -18.93 -43.46 -19.07
CA GLN A 404 -17.55 -43.05 -18.85
C GLN A 404 -17.45 -41.64 -18.28
N VAL A 405 -18.14 -40.67 -18.89
CA VAL A 405 -18.13 -39.26 -18.47
C VAL A 405 -18.76 -39.09 -17.10
N TYR A 406 -19.80 -39.86 -16.77
CA TYR A 406 -20.41 -39.84 -15.45
C TYR A 406 -19.44 -40.37 -14.38
N ASN A 407 -18.67 -41.42 -14.65
CA ASN A 407 -17.65 -41.89 -13.72
C ASN A 407 -16.54 -40.84 -13.52
N ASP A 408 -16.11 -40.16 -14.59
CA ASP A 408 -15.20 -39.02 -14.51
C ASP A 408 -15.79 -37.89 -13.66
N PHE A 409 -17.07 -37.57 -13.85
CA PHE A 409 -17.78 -36.53 -13.12
C PHE A 409 -17.95 -36.86 -11.63
N VAL A 410 -18.30 -38.09 -11.28
CA VAL A 410 -18.36 -38.54 -9.88
C VAL A 410 -16.99 -38.44 -9.23
N THR A 411 -15.93 -38.80 -9.95
CA THR A 411 -14.55 -38.65 -9.45
C THR A 411 -14.21 -37.17 -9.24
N TYR A 412 -14.57 -36.31 -10.20
CA TYR A 412 -14.42 -34.86 -10.10
C TYR A 412 -15.14 -34.27 -8.89
N GLN A 413 -16.41 -34.61 -8.68
CA GLN A 413 -17.19 -34.21 -7.50
C GLN A 413 -16.54 -34.69 -6.21
N GLY A 414 -16.03 -35.93 -6.18
CA GLY A 414 -15.25 -36.45 -5.07
C GLY A 414 -13.99 -35.64 -4.77
N TYR A 415 -13.30 -35.14 -5.80
CA TYR A 415 -12.13 -34.26 -5.63
C TYR A 415 -12.49 -32.83 -5.23
N GLN A 416 -13.60 -32.26 -5.72
CA GLN A 416 -14.12 -30.98 -5.21
C GLN A 416 -14.45 -31.06 -3.72
N GLU A 417 -15.10 -32.14 -3.29
CA GLU A 417 -15.43 -32.35 -1.88
C GLU A 417 -14.16 -32.56 -1.04
N LYS A 418 -13.19 -33.34 -1.54
CA LYS A 418 -11.87 -33.46 -0.89
C LYS A 418 -11.16 -32.13 -0.76
N LEU A 419 -11.16 -31.30 -1.81
CA LEU A 419 -10.59 -29.96 -1.78
C LEU A 419 -11.24 -29.11 -0.69
N ARG A 420 -12.58 -29.06 -0.68
CA ARG A 420 -13.37 -28.33 0.32
C ARG A 420 -13.05 -28.79 1.75
N VAL A 421 -13.00 -30.10 1.98
CA VAL A 421 -12.68 -30.68 3.30
C VAL A 421 -11.22 -30.41 3.68
N ALA A 422 -10.28 -30.52 2.75
CA ALA A 422 -8.86 -30.24 3.00
C ALA A 422 -8.64 -28.76 3.37
N GLU A 423 -9.30 -27.82 2.68
CA GLU A 423 -9.25 -26.39 3.02
C GLU A 423 -9.87 -26.10 4.40
N GLN A 424 -11.00 -26.74 4.72
CA GLN A 424 -11.62 -26.62 6.04
C GLN A 424 -10.71 -27.16 7.15
N ASN A 425 -10.10 -28.33 6.93
CA ASN A 425 -9.17 -28.93 7.88
C ASN A 425 -7.91 -28.07 8.05
N LYS A 426 -7.35 -27.53 6.95
CA LYS A 426 -6.23 -26.59 6.99
C LYS A 426 -6.56 -25.36 7.83
N SER A 427 -7.72 -24.73 7.58
CA SER A 427 -8.17 -23.56 8.34
C SER A 427 -8.37 -23.87 9.82
N ALA A 428 -8.96 -25.02 10.15
CA ALA A 428 -9.17 -25.44 11.53
C ALA A 428 -7.83 -25.68 12.25
N ALA A 429 -6.90 -26.41 11.60
CA ALA A 429 -5.56 -26.65 12.13
C ALA A 429 -4.79 -25.34 12.36
N GLN A 430 -4.87 -24.40 11.41
CA GLN A 430 -4.23 -23.09 11.55
C GLN A 430 -4.79 -22.31 12.76
N GLN A 431 -6.11 -22.27 12.93
CA GLN A 431 -6.75 -21.60 14.07
C GLN A 431 -6.34 -22.23 15.41
N GLU A 432 -6.32 -23.57 15.47
CA GLU A 432 -5.91 -24.29 16.67
C GLU A 432 -4.45 -24.00 17.03
N LEU A 433 -3.53 -24.09 16.05
CA LEU A 433 -2.11 -23.82 16.27
C LEU A 433 -1.88 -22.38 16.72
N MET A 434 -2.48 -21.40 16.03
CA MET A 434 -2.40 -19.99 16.44
C MET A 434 -2.93 -19.78 17.87
N GLY A 435 -4.03 -20.44 18.23
CA GLY A 435 -4.58 -20.40 19.59
C GLY A 435 -3.60 -20.94 20.63
N ARG A 436 -2.96 -22.08 20.35
CA ARG A 436 -1.96 -22.68 21.25
C ARG A 436 -0.76 -21.76 21.49
N TYR A 437 -0.22 -21.11 20.45
CA TYR A 437 0.91 -20.18 20.62
C TYR A 437 0.51 -18.90 21.36
N LYS A 438 -0.67 -18.33 21.06
CA LYS A 438 -1.19 -17.17 21.79
C LYS A 438 -1.33 -17.45 23.29
N ILE A 439 -1.89 -18.61 23.64
CA ILE A 439 -2.01 -19.05 25.03
C ILE A 439 -0.62 -19.21 25.66
N ARG A 440 0.31 -19.93 25.01
CA ARG A 440 1.67 -20.14 25.53
C ARG A 440 2.39 -18.80 25.78
N ASN A 441 2.30 -17.86 24.85
CA ASN A 441 2.95 -16.56 24.96
C ASN A 441 2.30 -15.70 26.06
N ALA A 442 0.99 -15.85 26.30
CA ALA A 442 0.29 -15.20 27.41
C ALA A 442 0.63 -15.78 28.79
N PHE A 443 1.09 -17.03 28.89
CA PHE A 443 1.50 -17.65 30.18
C PHE A 443 3.00 -17.54 30.47
N ASN A 444 3.81 -17.20 29.48
CA ASN A 444 5.26 -16.95 29.66
C ASN A 444 5.58 -15.58 30.29
N PHE A 445 4.64 -14.97 31.04
CA PHE A 445 4.96 -13.84 31.90
C PHE A 445 6.10 -14.24 32.83
N SER A 446 7.17 -13.43 32.82
CA SER A 446 8.36 -13.66 33.63
C SER A 446 7.97 -14.08 35.05
N PRO A 447 8.65 -15.08 35.64
CA PRO A 447 8.45 -15.41 37.03
C PRO A 447 8.58 -14.12 37.85
N PRO A 448 7.71 -13.90 38.85
CA PRO A 448 7.78 -12.71 39.69
C PRO A 448 9.21 -12.58 40.24
N LYS A 449 9.80 -11.39 40.03
CA LYS A 449 11.16 -11.06 40.49
C LYS A 449 11.29 -11.12 42.00
#